data_AF-A0A813LJL8-F1
#
_entry.id   AF-A0A813LJL8-F1
#
_cell.length_a   1.000
_cell.length_b   1.000
_cell.length_c   1.000
_cell.angle_alpha   90.00
_cell.angle_beta   90.00
_cell.angle_gamma   90.00
#
_symmetry.space_group_name_H-M   'P 1'
#
loop_
_entity.id
_entity.type
_entity.pdbx_description
1 polymer ?
#
loop_
_entity_poly.entity_id
_entity_poly.type
_entity_poly.pdbx_seq_one_letter_code
_entity_poly.pdbx_strand_id
1 'polypeptide(L)'
;MTMAVLSLSLLLGIPAAYGTQVKSTGNTIELFTNNPVCVQNSCINPMHPGLDDLPRLEKLVWQCSKTGEVKQYLDFCKGSFDHDPSIPSPPNSSTALDVLVKAQDDAAATMFFYHLSGLGYEAWEYKTKAARTENPCVQSVWKMVCYTYFPKNQAGCTPGAQTPYLRPCKNGCENYLAACQVECCDDSAQCVFEYDAKMGGGAMMKQTGYVDENGPSAICTGGSSRSGVPMALLLALFGFQLATSGPEPSQSSGETSVAARSSRRASSGGLPNWVLMVVLAVCTVSLQGCSIAVPSHKKPNWRAKSDYLVKYEYVPPGQLATDASLNSCNAKVASGVLQCSGRGECIPF
;
A
#
# COMPACT_ATOMS: atom_id res chain seq x y z
N MET A 1 -41.17 -32.97 -55.21
CA MET A 1 -40.22 -31.84 -55.13
C MET A 1 -40.83 -30.78 -54.22
N THR A 2 -40.97 -30.98 -52.91
CA THR A 2 -39.93 -30.96 -51.84
C THR A 2 -38.99 -29.77 -51.92
N MET A 3 -39.28 -28.72 -51.16
CA MET A 3 -38.35 -28.20 -50.15
C MET A 3 -39.16 -27.60 -49.00
N ALA A 4 -39.14 -28.31 -47.86
CA ALA A 4 -39.66 -27.84 -46.59
C ALA A 4 -38.62 -26.88 -45.98
N VAL A 5 -39.07 -25.66 -45.68
CA VAL A 5 -38.29 -24.66 -44.95
C VAL A 5 -38.25 -25.09 -43.48
N LEU A 6 -37.11 -25.64 -43.05
CA LEU A 6 -36.85 -25.93 -41.65
C LEU A 6 -36.34 -24.65 -40.97
N SER A 7 -37.25 -23.92 -40.34
CA SER A 7 -36.94 -22.78 -39.48
C SER A 7 -36.37 -23.30 -38.15
N LEU A 8 -35.04 -23.34 -38.03
CA LEU A 8 -34.37 -23.73 -36.80
C LEU A 8 -34.30 -22.52 -35.85
N SER A 9 -35.36 -22.34 -35.05
CA SER A 9 -35.38 -21.38 -33.94
C SER A 9 -34.49 -21.90 -32.81
N LEU A 10 -33.23 -21.47 -32.80
CA LEU A 10 -32.29 -21.73 -31.71
C LEU A 10 -32.68 -20.85 -30.51
N LEU A 11 -33.44 -21.41 -29.57
CA LEU A 11 -33.64 -20.87 -28.23
C LEU A 11 -32.30 -20.92 -27.49
N LEU A 12 -31.51 -19.85 -27.59
CA LEU A 12 -30.41 -19.60 -26.68
C LEU A 12 -31.01 -19.26 -25.31
N GLY A 13 -31.13 -20.29 -24.47
CA GLY A 13 -31.31 -20.10 -23.04
C GLY A 13 -30.09 -19.36 -22.51
N ILE A 14 -30.24 -18.07 -22.24
CA ILE A 14 -29.27 -17.28 -21.48
C ILE A 14 -29.34 -17.82 -20.05
N PRO A 15 -28.29 -18.46 -19.49
CA PRO A 15 -28.22 -18.58 -18.06
C PRO A 15 -28.04 -17.15 -17.53
N ALA A 16 -29.08 -16.60 -16.92
CA ALA A 16 -28.95 -15.44 -16.08
C ALA A 16 -27.97 -15.82 -14.97
N ALA A 17 -26.72 -15.43 -15.11
CA ALA A 17 -25.75 -15.46 -14.03
C ALA A 17 -26.24 -14.46 -12.98
N TYR A 18 -27.07 -14.94 -12.07
CA TYR A 18 -27.33 -14.27 -10.81
C TYR A 18 -25.98 -14.15 -10.09
N GLY A 19 -25.36 -12.99 -10.20
CA GLY A 19 -24.37 -12.57 -9.23
C GLY A 19 -25.06 -12.47 -7.89
N THR A 20 -24.96 -13.51 -7.07
CA THR A 20 -25.32 -13.46 -5.66
C THR A 20 -24.40 -12.46 -4.98
N GLN A 21 -24.83 -11.20 -4.93
CA GLN A 21 -24.35 -10.25 -3.93
C GLN A 21 -24.82 -10.80 -2.57
N VAL A 22 -23.91 -11.49 -1.88
CA VAL A 22 -24.14 -11.91 -0.50
C VAL A 22 -24.12 -10.63 0.34
N LYS A 23 -25.32 -10.13 0.64
CA LYS A 23 -25.53 -9.06 1.61
C LYS A 23 -25.26 -9.67 2.99
N SER A 24 -24.06 -9.45 3.51
CA SER A 24 -23.65 -9.97 4.82
C SER A 24 -24.38 -9.20 5.92
N THR A 25 -25.29 -9.88 6.60
CA THR A 25 -25.87 -9.47 7.88
C THR A 25 -25.57 -10.56 8.90
N GLY A 26 -24.66 -10.26 9.82
CA GLY A 26 -24.44 -11.02 11.06
C GLY A 26 -23.54 -12.26 10.94
N ASN A 27 -22.37 -12.21 11.57
CA ASN A 27 -21.39 -13.30 11.74
C ASN A 27 -20.91 -13.99 10.44
N THR A 28 -20.21 -13.24 9.59
CA THR A 28 -19.42 -13.82 8.50
C THR A 28 -18.18 -14.53 9.04
N ILE A 29 -18.08 -15.84 8.83
CA ILE A 29 -16.80 -16.55 8.87
C ILE A 29 -16.06 -16.12 7.60
N GLU A 30 -15.02 -15.29 7.74
CA GLU A 30 -14.15 -14.89 6.64
C GLU A 30 -13.48 -16.16 6.06
N LEU A 31 -13.72 -16.43 4.78
CA LEU A 31 -13.21 -17.59 4.05
C LEU A 31 -12.16 -17.09 3.05
N PHE A 32 -10.90 -17.42 3.31
CA PHE A 32 -9.77 -16.95 2.52
C PHE A 32 -9.44 -17.91 1.37
N THR A 33 -9.07 -17.35 0.21
CA THR A 33 -8.59 -18.11 -0.96
C THR A 33 -7.12 -18.52 -0.81
N ASN A 34 -6.67 -19.49 -1.60
CA ASN A 34 -5.26 -19.90 -1.74
C ASN A 34 -4.91 -19.76 -3.22
N ASN A 35 -4.68 -18.54 -3.72
CA ASN A 35 -4.16 -18.39 -5.07
C ASN A 35 -2.71 -18.90 -5.12
N PRO A 36 -2.38 -19.94 -5.92
CA PRO A 36 -1.00 -20.43 -6.05
C PRO A 36 -0.09 -19.48 -6.85
N VAL A 37 -0.66 -18.44 -7.48
CA VAL A 37 0.06 -17.42 -8.25
C VAL A 37 0.27 -16.18 -7.38
N CYS A 38 0.99 -16.34 -6.28
CA CYS A 38 1.54 -15.20 -5.58
C CYS A 38 3.07 -15.29 -5.65
N VAL A 39 3.72 -14.23 -6.13
CA VAL A 39 5.17 -14.16 -6.17
C VAL A 39 5.67 -14.22 -4.73
N GLN A 40 6.59 -15.13 -4.42
CA GLN A 40 7.03 -15.42 -3.05
C GLN A 40 7.51 -14.17 -2.27
N ASN A 41 7.98 -13.14 -2.98
CA ASN A 41 8.45 -11.86 -2.43
C ASN A 41 7.39 -10.74 -2.43
N SER A 42 6.17 -11.03 -2.88
CA SER A 42 5.02 -10.10 -2.86
C SER A 42 3.96 -10.51 -1.82
N CYS A 43 4.19 -11.62 -1.11
CA CYS A 43 3.35 -12.12 -0.01
C CYS A 43 3.88 -11.72 1.36
N ILE A 44 4.38 -10.48 1.51
CA ILE A 44 4.70 -9.96 2.83
C ILE A 44 3.45 -9.36 3.40
N ASN A 45 3.06 -9.77 4.61
CA ASN A 45 2.12 -8.99 5.38
C ASN A 45 2.71 -7.58 5.51
N PRO A 46 2.18 -6.59 4.79
CA PRO A 46 2.91 -5.38 4.44
C PRO A 46 3.15 -4.39 5.57
N MET A 47 2.94 -4.89 6.79
CA MET A 47 2.47 -4.17 7.92
C MET A 47 3.10 -4.70 9.22
N HIS A 48 3.74 -5.87 9.20
CA HIS A 48 4.13 -6.59 10.42
C HIS A 48 5.42 -6.13 11.14
N PRO A 49 6.00 -4.98 10.76
CA PRO A 49 6.77 -4.21 11.74
C PRO A 49 6.00 -2.98 12.25
N GLY A 50 5.31 -2.27 11.36
CA GLY A 50 4.62 -1.01 11.70
C GLY A 50 3.32 -1.17 12.50
N LEU A 51 2.52 -2.21 12.24
CA LEU A 51 1.23 -2.47 12.91
C LEU A 51 1.39 -2.92 14.35
N ASP A 52 2.37 -3.77 14.62
CA ASP A 52 2.54 -4.34 15.96
C ASP A 52 3.03 -3.27 16.94
N ASP A 53 3.65 -2.22 16.40
CA ASP A 53 4.03 -1.04 17.15
C ASP A 53 2.87 -0.05 17.36
N LEU A 54 1.81 -0.03 16.55
CA LEU A 54 0.69 0.92 16.74
C LEU A 54 0.07 0.85 18.15
N PRO A 55 -0.32 -0.34 18.68
CA PRO A 55 -0.87 -0.43 20.03
C PRO A 55 0.13 0.01 21.12
N ARG A 56 1.43 -0.15 20.87
CA ARG A 56 2.48 0.29 21.80
C ARG A 56 2.60 1.81 21.78
N LEU A 57 2.63 2.40 20.58
CA LEU A 57 2.73 3.85 20.36
C LEU A 57 1.51 4.61 20.91
N GLU A 58 0.31 4.04 20.79
CA GLU A 58 -0.92 4.64 21.34
C GLU A 58 -0.99 4.72 22.85
N LYS A 59 -0.28 3.82 23.53
CA LYS A 59 -0.21 3.83 24.99
C LYS A 59 0.76 4.88 25.52
N LEU A 60 1.60 5.45 24.67
CA LEU A 60 2.52 6.51 25.06
C LEU A 60 1.73 7.82 25.25
N VAL A 61 2.24 8.67 26.14
CA VAL A 61 1.78 10.06 26.24
C VAL A 61 2.53 10.86 25.18
N TRP A 62 1.79 11.63 24.38
CA TRP A 62 2.37 12.46 23.32
C TRP A 62 2.23 13.93 23.66
N GLN A 63 3.20 14.72 23.23
CA GLN A 63 3.17 16.17 23.33
C GLN A 63 3.34 16.81 21.95
N CYS A 64 2.73 17.97 21.76
CA CYS A 64 2.82 18.69 20.51
C CYS A 64 4.19 19.35 20.36
N SER A 65 4.71 19.34 19.15
CA SER A 65 5.98 20.01 18.82
C SER A 65 5.87 20.77 17.50
N LYS A 66 6.86 21.61 17.18
CA LYS A 66 6.92 22.28 15.88
C LYS A 66 7.85 21.55 14.94
N THR A 67 7.46 21.50 13.67
CA THR A 67 8.27 20.93 12.59
C THR A 67 9.68 21.52 12.56
N GLY A 68 9.80 22.83 12.74
CA GLY A 68 11.09 23.54 12.73
C GLY A 68 12.03 23.17 13.88
N GLU A 69 11.49 22.71 15.01
CA GLU A 69 12.26 22.24 16.18
C GLU A 69 12.68 20.78 16.00
N VAL A 70 11.75 19.94 15.54
CA VAL A 70 12.01 18.50 15.34
C VAL A 70 12.94 18.24 14.16
N LYS A 71 12.77 18.94 13.02
CA LYS A 71 13.59 18.73 11.80
C LYS A 71 15.10 18.96 12.00
N GLN A 72 15.49 19.61 13.09
CA GLN A 72 16.90 19.83 13.45
C GLN A 72 17.60 18.53 13.87
N TYR A 73 16.83 17.63 14.48
CA TYR A 73 17.32 16.39 15.07
C TYR A 73 16.95 15.14 14.26
N LEU A 74 16.25 15.33 13.14
CA LEU A 74 15.94 14.24 12.20
C LEU A 74 17.08 14.04 11.22
N ASP A 75 17.45 12.77 11.05
CA ASP A 75 18.38 12.29 10.03
C ASP A 75 17.64 11.42 9.01
N PHE A 76 16.92 10.39 9.47
CA PHE A 76 16.20 9.43 8.63
C PHE A 76 14.88 10.00 8.09
N CYS A 77 13.96 10.46 8.93
CA CYS A 77 12.67 11.01 8.52
C CYS A 77 12.75 12.46 8.05
N LYS A 78 13.94 13.00 7.83
CA LYS A 78 14.13 14.39 7.39
C LYS A 78 13.49 14.64 6.01
N GLY A 79 12.39 15.38 6.02
CA GLY A 79 11.64 15.76 4.82
C GLY A 79 10.80 14.62 4.23
N SER A 80 10.42 13.63 5.04
CA SER A 80 9.31 12.71 4.71
C SER A 80 7.95 13.34 4.97
N PHE A 81 7.88 14.32 5.87
CA PHE A 81 6.67 15.04 6.26
C PHE A 81 6.87 16.56 6.39
N ASP A 82 5.75 17.29 6.26
CA ASP A 82 5.67 18.75 6.34
C ASP A 82 4.68 19.26 7.40
N HIS A 83 4.06 18.36 8.17
CA HIS A 83 3.18 18.70 9.28
C HIS A 83 3.96 18.84 10.59
N ASP A 84 3.38 19.56 11.55
CA ASP A 84 3.88 19.63 12.92
C ASP A 84 3.66 18.28 13.63
N PRO A 85 4.74 17.56 13.98
CA PRO A 85 4.63 16.23 14.55
C PRO A 85 4.42 16.30 16.07
N SER A 86 3.79 15.28 16.64
CA SER A 86 3.83 15.04 18.08
C SER A 86 4.97 14.08 18.41
N ILE A 87 5.55 14.27 19.60
CA ILE A 87 6.71 13.54 20.11
C ILE A 87 6.32 12.88 21.44
N PRO A 88 6.87 11.70 21.80
CA PRO A 88 6.60 11.10 23.10
C PRO A 88 7.02 12.01 24.25
N SER A 89 6.19 12.05 25.29
CA SER A 89 6.42 12.78 26.54
C SER A 89 6.58 11.78 27.70
N PRO A 90 7.81 11.34 28.02
CA PRO A 90 8.03 10.39 29.11
C PRO A 90 7.53 10.97 30.45
N PRO A 91 6.80 10.17 31.26
CA PRO A 91 6.31 10.63 32.54
C PRO A 91 7.49 10.88 33.50
N ASN A 92 7.54 12.07 34.09
CA ASN A 92 8.48 12.45 35.16
C ASN A 92 9.96 12.62 34.75
N SER A 93 10.27 12.79 33.46
CA SER A 93 11.64 13.12 33.04
C SER A 93 11.70 14.34 32.14
N SER A 94 12.62 15.26 32.43
CA SER A 94 13.02 16.35 31.54
C SER A 94 13.96 15.82 30.45
N THR A 95 13.53 14.78 29.73
CA THR A 95 14.33 14.23 28.62
C THR A 95 14.44 15.30 27.55
N ALA A 96 15.66 15.58 27.11
CA ALA A 96 15.91 16.58 26.08
C ALA A 96 15.24 16.19 24.75
N LEU A 97 14.75 17.19 24.03
CA LEU A 97 13.97 16.99 22.80
C LEU A 97 14.77 16.23 21.73
N ASP A 98 16.07 16.50 21.62
CA ASP A 98 16.98 15.83 20.69
C ASP A 98 17.04 14.32 20.92
N VAL A 99 17.14 13.89 22.18
CA VAL A 99 17.14 12.47 22.56
C VAL A 99 15.83 11.79 22.19
N LEU A 100 14.69 12.47 22.43
CA LEU A 100 13.37 11.93 22.10
C LEU A 100 13.14 11.81 20.59
N VAL A 101 13.53 12.84 19.83
CA VAL A 101 13.40 12.86 18.38
C VAL A 101 14.29 11.80 17.74
N LYS A 102 15.56 11.71 18.14
CA LYS A 102 16.49 10.69 17.64
C LYS A 102 15.99 9.28 17.91
N ALA A 103 15.52 9.00 19.13
CA ALA A 103 14.99 7.68 19.46
C ALA A 103 13.76 7.29 18.60
N GLN A 104 12.89 8.24 18.24
CA GLN A 104 11.79 7.97 17.29
C GLN A 104 12.29 7.81 15.85
N ASP A 105 13.27 8.59 15.45
CA ASP A 105 13.86 8.52 14.11
C ASP A 105 14.59 7.19 13.86
N ASP A 106 15.32 6.70 14.86
CA ASP A 106 15.99 5.40 14.86
C ASP A 106 15.00 4.24 14.82
N ALA A 107 13.88 4.36 15.55
CA ALA A 107 12.82 3.36 15.52
C ALA A 107 12.14 3.34 14.13
N ALA A 108 11.90 4.51 13.53
CA ALA A 108 11.39 4.61 12.17
C ALA A 108 12.35 4.01 11.13
N ALA A 109 13.65 4.27 11.27
CA ALA A 109 14.68 3.68 10.42
C ALA A 109 14.71 2.15 10.58
N THR A 110 14.64 1.64 11.81
CA THR A 110 14.59 0.20 12.09
C THR A 110 13.40 -0.46 11.39
N MET A 111 12.20 0.13 11.50
CA MET A 111 11.02 -0.41 10.82
C MET A 111 11.13 -0.34 9.30
N PHE A 112 11.70 0.74 8.75
CA PHE A 112 11.97 0.82 7.32
C PHE A 112 12.83 -0.35 6.83
N PHE A 113 13.90 -0.69 7.56
CA PHE A 113 14.77 -1.81 7.22
C PHE A 113 14.00 -3.13 7.25
N TYR A 114 13.18 -3.37 8.28
CA TYR A 114 12.36 -4.58 8.34
C TYR A 114 11.35 -4.69 7.19
N HIS A 115 10.70 -3.59 6.82
CA HIS A 115 9.79 -3.58 5.67
C HIS A 115 10.54 -3.91 4.36
N LEU A 116 11.70 -3.29 4.12
CA LEU A 116 12.50 -3.55 2.92
C LEU A 116 13.05 -4.97 2.86
N SER A 117 13.59 -5.48 3.98
CA SER A 117 14.07 -6.86 4.07
C SER A 117 12.95 -7.87 3.84
N GLY A 118 11.74 -7.58 4.35
CA GLY A 118 10.55 -8.36 4.05
C GLY A 118 10.31 -8.46 2.54
N LEU A 119 10.33 -7.31 1.85
CA LEU A 119 10.17 -7.15 0.40
C LEU A 119 11.34 -7.68 -0.45
N GLY A 120 12.41 -8.17 0.18
CA GLY A 120 13.60 -8.63 -0.52
C GLY A 120 14.48 -7.51 -1.09
N TYR A 121 14.28 -6.26 -0.64
CA TYR A 121 15.18 -5.15 -0.94
C TYR A 121 16.34 -5.11 0.06
N GLU A 122 17.54 -4.78 -0.44
CA GLU A 122 18.68 -4.46 0.40
C GLU A 122 18.55 -3.03 0.93
N ALA A 123 18.14 -2.88 2.19
CA ALA A 123 17.86 -1.58 2.79
C ALA A 123 19.09 -0.64 2.80
N TRP A 124 20.30 -1.21 2.82
CA TRP A 124 21.53 -0.44 2.77
C TRP A 124 21.77 0.30 1.44
N GLU A 125 21.06 -0.07 0.36
CA GLU A 125 21.08 0.67 -0.92
C GLU A 125 20.30 1.99 -0.83
N TYR A 126 19.40 2.13 0.16
CA TYR A 126 18.47 3.24 0.30
C TYR A 126 18.77 4.15 1.50
N LYS A 127 20.06 4.37 1.81
CA LYS A 127 20.49 5.24 2.92
C LYS A 127 20.11 6.71 2.70
N THR A 128 20.27 7.20 1.49
CA THR A 128 20.07 8.62 1.17
C THR A 128 18.61 8.91 0.85
N LYS A 129 18.20 10.17 1.00
CA LYS A 129 16.86 10.61 0.58
C LYS A 129 16.65 10.40 -0.93
N ALA A 130 17.67 10.68 -1.74
CA ALA A 130 17.61 10.53 -3.19
C ALA A 130 17.25 9.08 -3.57
N ALA A 131 18.03 8.10 -3.08
CA ALA A 131 17.79 6.68 -3.32
C ALA A 131 16.38 6.26 -2.84
N ARG A 132 15.93 6.73 -1.67
CA ARG A 132 14.59 6.43 -1.14
C ARG A 132 13.46 6.99 -1.99
N THR A 133 13.69 8.03 -2.77
CA THR A 133 12.67 8.66 -3.61
C THR A 133 12.69 8.20 -5.07
N GLU A 134 13.72 7.46 -5.49
CA GLU A 134 13.84 6.92 -6.85
C GLU A 134 12.88 5.75 -7.08
N ASN A 135 12.75 4.86 -6.09
CA ASN A 135 11.83 3.73 -6.15
C ASN A 135 10.50 4.08 -5.44
N PRO A 136 9.34 4.09 -6.14
CA PRO A 136 8.04 4.40 -5.54
C PRO A 136 7.66 3.49 -4.37
N CYS A 137 7.99 2.19 -4.44
CA CYS A 137 7.75 1.25 -3.36
C CYS A 137 8.54 1.66 -2.11
N VAL A 138 9.86 1.89 -2.25
CA VAL A 138 10.72 2.31 -1.14
C VAL A 138 10.27 3.65 -0.56
N GLN A 139 9.86 4.59 -1.42
CA GLN A 139 9.36 5.88 -0.99
C GLN A 139 8.08 5.75 -0.16
N SER A 140 7.18 4.85 -0.57
CA SER A 140 5.93 4.59 0.14
C SER A 140 6.17 3.99 1.53
N VAL A 141 7.10 3.04 1.66
CA VAL A 141 7.55 2.49 2.95
C VAL A 141 8.09 3.60 3.83
N TRP A 142 9.02 4.40 3.29
CA TRP A 142 9.67 5.45 4.05
C TRP A 142 8.68 6.46 4.62
N LYS A 143 7.71 6.91 3.80
CA LYS A 143 6.66 7.82 4.27
C LYS A 143 5.75 7.16 5.30
N MET A 144 5.35 5.92 5.07
CA MET A 144 4.47 5.18 5.96
C MET A 144 5.10 5.05 7.36
N VAL A 145 6.35 4.59 7.47
CA VAL A 145 7.01 4.45 8.78
C VAL A 145 7.19 5.80 9.45
N CYS A 146 7.56 6.85 8.71
CA CYS A 146 7.73 8.17 9.31
C CYS A 146 6.40 8.76 9.81
N TYR A 147 5.28 8.50 9.14
CA TYR A 147 3.95 8.91 9.66
C TYR A 147 3.54 8.12 10.91
N THR A 148 3.99 6.88 11.05
CA THR A 148 3.76 6.08 12.26
C THR A 148 4.52 6.63 13.47
N TYR A 149 5.81 6.94 13.33
CA TYR A 149 6.64 7.41 14.45
C TYR A 149 6.59 8.93 14.69
N PHE A 150 6.19 9.71 13.68
CA PHE A 150 5.97 11.15 13.78
C PHE A 150 4.51 11.50 13.44
N PRO A 151 3.55 11.07 14.28
CA PRO A 151 2.15 11.42 14.14
C PRO A 151 1.96 12.93 14.10
N LYS A 152 0.90 13.40 13.44
CA LYS A 152 0.54 14.81 13.39
C LYS A 152 0.00 15.28 14.74
N ASN A 153 0.24 16.54 15.09
CA ASN A 153 -0.42 17.19 16.21
C ASN A 153 -1.95 17.25 16.02
N GLN A 154 -2.71 17.13 17.11
CA GLN A 154 -4.11 17.50 17.10
C GLN A 154 -4.27 18.97 16.68
N ALA A 155 -5.32 19.27 15.90
CA ALA A 155 -5.60 20.62 15.45
C ALA A 155 -5.73 21.60 16.63
N GLY A 156 -5.04 22.73 16.54
CA GLY A 156 -5.04 23.77 17.58
C GLY A 156 -4.17 23.49 18.79
N CYS A 157 -3.40 22.40 18.80
CA CYS A 157 -2.52 22.08 19.91
C CYS A 157 -1.31 23.05 19.99
N THR A 158 -0.96 23.47 21.21
CA THR A 158 0.21 24.31 21.46
C THR A 158 1.45 23.47 21.77
N PRO A 159 2.67 23.92 21.40
CA PRO A 159 3.89 23.17 21.70
C PRO A 159 4.03 22.86 23.20
N GLY A 160 4.37 21.61 23.52
CA GLY A 160 4.47 21.09 24.89
C GLY A 160 3.13 20.65 25.52
N ALA A 161 1.98 20.99 24.92
CA ALA A 161 0.70 20.47 25.38
C ALA A 161 0.55 18.98 25.02
N GLN A 162 -0.13 18.22 25.88
CA GLN A 162 -0.43 16.83 25.60
C GLN A 162 -1.42 16.70 24.45
N THR A 163 -1.23 15.68 23.61
CA THR A 163 -2.10 15.36 22.47
C THR A 163 -2.32 13.85 22.43
N PRO A 164 -3.47 13.38 21.91
CA PRO A 164 -3.60 11.97 21.57
C PRO A 164 -2.65 11.59 20.43
N TYR A 165 -2.30 10.30 20.37
CA TYR A 165 -1.66 9.70 19.20
C TYR A 165 -2.63 9.68 18.03
N LEU A 166 -2.31 10.37 16.94
CA LEU A 166 -3.09 10.32 15.71
C LEU A 166 -2.53 9.22 14.80
N ARG A 167 -3.20 8.07 14.81
CA ARG A 167 -2.90 6.95 13.89
C ARG A 167 -2.81 7.42 12.44
N PRO A 168 -1.98 6.78 11.59
CA PRO A 168 -1.94 7.17 10.20
C PRO A 168 -3.25 6.86 9.44
N CYS A 169 -3.49 7.61 8.37
CA CYS A 169 -4.64 7.46 7.48
C CYS A 169 -4.49 6.21 6.58
N LYS A 170 -5.60 5.58 6.16
CA LYS A 170 -5.57 4.36 5.34
C LYS A 170 -4.78 4.51 4.05
N ASN A 171 -4.82 5.68 3.43
CA ASN A 171 -4.13 5.94 2.18
C ASN A 171 -2.60 5.84 2.31
N GLY A 172 -2.03 5.99 3.51
CA GLY A 172 -0.61 5.70 3.75
C GLY A 172 -0.26 4.25 3.41
N CYS A 173 -1.11 3.31 3.84
CA CYS A 173 -0.98 1.90 3.55
C CYS A 173 -1.40 1.55 2.12
N GLU A 174 -2.51 2.08 1.62
CA GLU A 174 -2.96 1.80 0.24
C GLU A 174 -1.89 2.22 -0.78
N ASN A 175 -1.21 3.36 -0.55
CA ASN A 175 -0.09 3.79 -1.38
C ASN A 175 1.08 2.80 -1.33
N TYR A 176 1.38 2.24 -0.16
CA TYR A 176 2.40 1.21 -0.02
C TYR A 176 2.01 -0.07 -0.77
N LEU A 177 0.77 -0.54 -0.62
CA LEU A 177 0.28 -1.75 -1.28
C LEU A 177 0.35 -1.60 -2.80
N ALA A 178 -0.13 -0.47 -3.30
CA ALA A 178 -0.12 -0.16 -4.71
C ALA A 178 1.30 -0.01 -5.27
N ALA A 179 2.18 0.73 -4.58
CA ALA A 179 3.53 0.99 -5.07
C ALA A 179 4.44 -0.25 -5.02
N CYS A 180 4.27 -1.09 -4.00
CA CYS A 180 5.06 -2.30 -3.80
C CYS A 180 4.43 -3.55 -4.43
N GLN A 181 3.24 -3.43 -5.04
CA GLN A 181 2.50 -4.56 -5.64
C GLN A 181 2.37 -5.73 -4.66
N VAL A 182 2.02 -5.41 -3.41
CA VAL A 182 1.83 -6.44 -2.38
C VAL A 182 0.46 -7.09 -2.57
N GLU A 183 0.49 -8.35 -2.98
CA GLU A 183 -0.68 -9.20 -3.17
C GLU A 183 -0.57 -10.39 -2.22
N CYS A 184 -1.38 -10.37 -1.16
CA CYS A 184 -1.53 -11.52 -0.26
C CYS A 184 -2.54 -12.51 -0.85
N CYS A 185 -2.25 -13.81 -0.73
CA CYS A 185 -3.07 -14.85 -1.34
C CYS A 185 -4.42 -15.09 -0.63
N ASP A 186 -4.61 -14.53 0.57
CA ASP A 186 -5.60 -14.93 1.56
C ASP A 186 -6.39 -13.74 2.11
N ASP A 187 -7.08 -13.04 1.20
CA ASP A 187 -7.62 -11.68 1.32
C ASP A 187 -6.51 -10.63 1.39
N SER A 188 -6.48 -9.80 0.35
CA SER A 188 -5.61 -8.64 0.13
C SER A 188 -5.17 -7.99 1.43
N ALA A 189 -3.92 -7.58 1.53
CA ALA A 189 -3.47 -6.75 2.63
C ALA A 189 -4.47 -5.61 2.92
N GLN A 190 -5.17 -5.69 4.05
CA GLN A 190 -6.17 -4.70 4.42
C GLN A 190 -5.51 -3.63 5.26
N CYS A 191 -5.72 -2.37 4.89
CA CYS A 191 -5.20 -1.24 5.66
C CYS A 191 -6.07 -0.94 6.88
N VAL A 192 -7.37 -1.20 6.79
CA VAL A 192 -8.37 -0.92 7.82
C VAL A 192 -8.95 -2.25 8.27
N PHE A 193 -8.81 -2.56 9.55
CA PHE A 193 -9.37 -3.76 10.15
C PHE A 193 -9.44 -3.66 11.68
N GLU A 194 -10.17 -4.58 12.31
CA GLU A 194 -10.26 -4.73 13.76
C GLU A 194 -10.38 -6.21 14.13
N TYR A 195 -9.44 -6.74 14.93
CA TYR A 195 -9.51 -8.12 15.42
C TYR A 195 -8.93 -8.27 16.82
N ASP A 196 -9.34 -9.29 17.55
CA ASP A 196 -8.74 -9.64 18.84
C ASP A 196 -7.43 -10.43 18.65
N ALA A 197 -6.32 -9.88 19.13
CA ALA A 197 -5.01 -10.52 19.11
C ALA A 197 -4.56 -10.89 20.52
N LYS A 198 -3.99 -12.09 20.69
CA LYS A 198 -3.30 -12.49 21.92
C LYS A 198 -1.92 -11.86 21.92
N MET A 199 -1.69 -10.88 22.78
CA MET A 199 -0.33 -10.38 23.03
C MET A 199 0.37 -11.27 24.06
N GLY A 200 1.71 -11.21 24.09
CA GLY A 200 2.53 -11.91 25.10
C GLY A 200 2.00 -11.66 26.52
N GLY A 201 1.81 -12.73 27.29
CA GLY A 201 1.18 -12.67 28.62
C GLY A 201 -0.31 -13.05 28.66
N GLY A 202 -0.91 -13.45 27.54
CA GLY A 202 -2.26 -14.06 27.51
C GLY A 202 -3.43 -13.08 27.51
N ALA A 203 -3.18 -11.77 27.54
CA ALA A 203 -4.20 -10.74 27.38
C ALA A 203 -4.63 -10.64 25.92
N MET A 204 -5.95 -10.63 25.69
CA MET A 204 -6.55 -10.31 24.39
C MET A 204 -6.60 -8.78 24.27
N MET A 205 -5.96 -8.21 23.25
CA MET A 205 -6.14 -6.80 22.89
C MET A 205 -6.66 -6.68 21.47
N LYS A 206 -7.58 -5.74 21.26
CA LYS A 206 -8.04 -5.38 19.92
C LYS A 206 -6.87 -4.75 19.15
N GLN A 207 -6.37 -5.48 18.15
CA GLN A 207 -5.45 -4.95 17.17
C GLN A 207 -6.27 -4.36 16.03
N THR A 208 -6.14 -3.05 15.87
CA THR A 208 -6.82 -2.28 14.83
C THR A 208 -5.79 -1.74 13.85
N GLY A 209 -6.16 -1.63 12.58
CA GLY A 209 -5.33 -1.09 11.50
C GLY A 209 -5.29 0.44 11.47
N TYR A 210 -5.09 0.99 10.27
CA TYR A 210 -5.15 2.44 10.05
C TYR A 210 -6.58 2.98 10.16
N VAL A 211 -6.68 4.31 10.32
CA VAL A 211 -7.97 5.01 10.34
C VAL A 211 -8.60 4.94 8.95
N ASP A 212 -9.90 4.61 8.87
CA ASP A 212 -10.67 4.55 7.62
C ASP A 212 -10.97 5.93 7.02
N GLU A 213 -9.92 6.70 6.80
CA GLU A 213 -9.99 8.07 6.29
C GLU A 213 -8.83 8.33 5.36
N ASN A 214 -9.08 9.09 4.29
CA ASN A 214 -8.04 9.53 3.38
C ASN A 214 -7.39 10.81 3.92
N GLY A 215 -6.07 10.82 4.04
CA GLY A 215 -5.37 12.06 4.34
C GLY A 215 -5.27 12.99 3.11
N PRO A 216 -4.97 14.30 3.31
CA PRO A 216 -4.73 14.95 4.60
C PRO A 216 -6.02 15.11 5.42
N SER A 217 -5.99 14.68 6.68
CA SER A 217 -7.14 14.72 7.60
C SER A 217 -6.77 15.38 8.94
N ALA A 218 -7.79 15.78 9.69
CA ALA A 218 -7.63 16.31 11.05
C ALA A 218 -7.55 15.18 12.11
N ILE A 219 -8.04 13.99 11.78
CA ILE A 219 -8.19 12.87 12.73
C ILE A 219 -7.16 11.75 12.53
N CYS A 220 -6.33 11.84 11.49
CA CYS A 220 -5.26 10.86 11.22
C CYS A 220 -4.02 11.53 10.62
N THR A 221 -2.90 10.81 10.64
CA THR A 221 -1.59 11.29 10.15
C THR A 221 -1.31 10.86 8.72
N GLY A 222 -0.76 11.76 7.90
CA GLY A 222 -0.26 11.45 6.56
C GLY A 222 -1.31 11.69 5.47
N GLY A 223 -0.99 11.21 4.25
CA GLY A 223 -1.90 11.25 3.10
C GLY A 223 -1.68 12.37 2.08
N SER A 224 -0.47 12.92 1.95
CA SER A 224 -0.12 13.71 0.78
C SER A 224 0.09 12.79 -0.44
N SER A 225 -0.98 12.33 -1.08
CA SER A 225 -0.91 12.11 -2.52
C SER A 225 -0.86 13.49 -3.15
N ARG A 226 0.26 13.85 -3.79
CA ARG A 226 0.22 14.93 -4.79
C ARG A 226 -0.73 14.41 -5.85
N SER A 227 -2.00 14.83 -5.81
CA SER A 227 -2.87 14.68 -6.96
C SER A 227 -2.19 15.50 -8.05
N GLY A 228 -1.44 14.81 -8.91
CA GLY A 228 -1.07 15.41 -10.18
C GLY A 228 -2.38 15.90 -10.79
N VAL A 229 -2.45 17.18 -11.15
CA VAL A 229 -3.59 17.72 -11.89
C VAL A 229 -3.86 16.71 -13.00
N PRO A 230 -5.07 16.11 -13.08
CA PRO A 230 -5.31 15.02 -14.00
C PRO A 230 -4.94 15.53 -15.39
N MET A 231 -3.96 14.88 -16.02
CA MET A 231 -3.44 15.30 -17.33
C MET A 231 -4.57 15.37 -18.37
N ALA A 232 -5.64 14.60 -18.14
CA ALA A 232 -6.91 14.67 -18.86
C ALA A 232 -7.59 16.06 -18.81
N LEU A 233 -7.52 16.79 -17.70
CA LEU A 233 -8.10 18.13 -17.55
C LEU A 233 -7.24 19.20 -18.24
N LEU A 234 -5.91 19.04 -18.21
CA LEU A 234 -5.00 19.87 -19.02
C LEU A 234 -5.18 19.60 -20.52
N LEU A 235 -5.30 18.34 -20.93
CA LEU A 235 -5.56 17.94 -22.32
C LEU A 235 -6.96 18.40 -22.80
N ALA A 236 -7.97 18.36 -21.92
CA ALA A 236 -9.30 18.89 -22.23
C ALA A 236 -9.29 20.42 -22.44
N LEU A 237 -8.54 21.15 -21.61
CA LEU A 237 -8.37 22.60 -21.77
C LEU A 237 -7.60 22.96 -23.05
N PHE A 238 -6.54 22.22 -23.38
CA PHE A 238 -5.81 22.41 -24.64
C PHE A 238 -6.63 22.02 -25.88
N GLY A 239 -7.41 20.94 -25.80
CA GLY A 239 -8.32 20.52 -26.86
C GLY A 239 -9.42 21.54 -27.13
N PHE A 240 -9.94 22.20 -26.09
CA PHE A 240 -10.94 23.24 -26.23
C PHE A 240 -10.38 24.52 -26.88
N GLN A 241 -9.11 24.87 -26.62
CA GLN A 241 -8.47 26.03 -27.27
C GLN A 241 -8.11 25.79 -28.74
N LEU A 242 -7.83 24.54 -29.14
CA LEU A 242 -7.61 24.19 -30.54
C LEU A 242 -8.92 24.11 -31.36
N ALA A 243 -10.05 23.82 -30.70
CA ALA A 243 -11.35 23.74 -31.36
C ALA A 243 -11.98 25.12 -31.63
N THR A 244 -11.57 26.17 -30.91
CA THR A 244 -12.08 27.53 -31.10
C THR A 244 -11.27 28.36 -32.10
N SER A 245 -10.09 27.92 -32.51
CA SER A 245 -9.36 28.48 -33.65
C SER A 245 -9.80 27.81 -34.96
N GLY A 246 -11.05 28.02 -35.34
CA GLY A 246 -11.54 27.67 -36.69
C GLY A 246 -10.96 28.64 -37.74
N PRO A 247 -10.56 28.17 -38.94
CA PRO A 247 -10.09 29.05 -40.00
C PRO A 247 -11.25 29.92 -40.49
N GLU A 248 -11.03 31.24 -40.61
CA GLU A 248 -11.96 32.14 -41.29
C GLU A 248 -12.27 31.61 -42.70
N PRO A 249 -13.55 31.51 -43.10
CA PRO A 249 -13.91 31.15 -44.45
C PRO A 249 -13.67 32.34 -45.38
N SER A 250 -12.55 32.33 -46.09
CA SER A 250 -12.33 33.18 -47.26
C SER A 250 -13.35 32.82 -48.34
N GLN A 251 -14.33 33.70 -48.55
CA GLN A 251 -15.25 33.64 -49.68
C GLN A 251 -14.49 33.95 -50.98
N SER A 252 -14.44 32.99 -51.89
CA SER A 252 -14.26 33.28 -53.32
C SER A 252 -15.14 32.36 -54.15
N SER A 253 -16.18 32.95 -54.73
CA SER A 253 -17.02 32.40 -55.78
C SER A 253 -16.26 32.31 -57.10
N GLY A 254 -16.45 31.21 -57.85
CA GLY A 254 -15.88 31.06 -59.18
C GLY A 254 -16.13 29.68 -59.78
N GLU A 255 -16.96 29.63 -60.80
CA GLU A 255 -17.62 28.48 -61.42
C GLU A 255 -16.75 27.44 -62.17
N THR A 256 -17.28 26.22 -62.21
CA THR A 256 -17.35 25.25 -63.33
C THR A 256 -16.11 24.55 -63.90
N SER A 257 -16.12 23.22 -63.67
CA SER A 257 -16.26 22.15 -64.69
C SER A 257 -15.09 21.16 -64.93
N VAL A 258 -15.51 19.89 -64.92
CA VAL A 258 -15.06 18.75 -65.77
C VAL A 258 -13.89 17.85 -65.29
N ALA A 259 -14.23 16.55 -65.35
CA ALA A 259 -13.40 15.35 -65.55
C ALA A 259 -12.65 14.72 -64.36
N ALA A 260 -13.32 13.72 -63.79
CA ALA A 260 -12.89 12.32 -63.72
C ALA A 260 -11.40 12.01 -63.43
N ARG A 261 -11.17 11.39 -62.27
CA ARG A 261 -10.29 10.20 -62.19
C ARG A 261 -10.76 9.25 -61.09
N SER A 262 -11.27 8.12 -61.57
CA SER A 262 -11.58 6.89 -60.84
C SER A 262 -10.36 6.41 -60.06
N SER A 263 -10.43 6.51 -58.73
CA SER A 263 -9.50 5.84 -57.81
C SER A 263 -10.16 4.58 -57.30
N ARG A 264 -9.71 3.44 -57.84
CA ARG A 264 -10.07 2.09 -57.39
C ARG A 264 -9.61 1.93 -55.95
N ARG A 265 -10.54 2.00 -54.99
CA ARG A 265 -10.32 1.48 -53.65
C ARG A 265 -10.29 -0.04 -53.75
N ALA A 266 -9.10 -0.60 -53.67
CA ALA A 266 -8.89 -2.01 -53.41
C ALA A 266 -9.53 -2.34 -52.05
N SER A 267 -10.67 -3.03 -52.08
CA SER A 267 -11.23 -3.66 -50.89
C SER A 267 -10.34 -4.85 -50.54
N SER A 268 -9.35 -4.62 -49.67
CA SER A 268 -8.68 -5.71 -48.97
C SER A 268 -9.75 -6.49 -48.21
N GLY A 269 -9.94 -7.76 -48.56
CA GLY A 269 -10.88 -8.67 -47.92
C GLY A 269 -10.59 -8.78 -46.44
N GLY A 270 -11.24 -7.94 -45.64
CA GLY A 270 -11.23 -8.04 -44.20
C GLY A 270 -11.92 -9.34 -43.82
N LEU A 271 -11.26 -10.14 -42.97
CA LEU A 271 -11.91 -11.26 -42.30
C LEU A 271 -13.24 -10.76 -41.73
N PRO A 272 -14.35 -11.44 -42.03
CA PRO A 272 -15.66 -10.95 -41.65
C PRO A 272 -15.76 -10.91 -40.12
N ASN A 273 -16.18 -9.78 -39.56
CA ASN A 273 -16.22 -9.47 -38.12
C ASN A 273 -16.84 -10.58 -37.24
N TRP A 274 -17.67 -11.47 -37.80
CA TRP A 274 -18.23 -12.61 -37.09
C TRP A 274 -17.18 -13.64 -36.64
N VAL A 275 -16.09 -13.82 -37.38
CA VAL A 275 -15.01 -14.76 -37.01
C VAL A 275 -14.31 -14.29 -35.73
N LEU A 276 -14.08 -12.97 -35.61
CA LEU A 276 -13.50 -12.39 -34.39
C LEU A 276 -14.43 -12.56 -33.18
N MET A 277 -15.74 -12.37 -33.38
CA MET A 277 -16.74 -12.54 -32.31
C MET A 277 -16.87 -13.99 -31.86
N VAL A 278 -16.76 -14.95 -32.78
CA VAL A 278 -16.77 -16.39 -32.45
C VAL A 278 -15.50 -16.77 -31.68
N VAL A 279 -14.33 -16.28 -32.09
CA VAL A 279 -13.07 -16.54 -31.36
C VAL A 279 -13.13 -15.95 -29.95
N LEU A 280 -13.62 -14.72 -29.78
CA LEU A 280 -13.82 -14.11 -28.46
C LEU A 280 -14.81 -14.92 -27.60
N ALA A 281 -15.93 -15.36 -28.17
CA ALA A 281 -16.90 -16.19 -27.46
C ALA A 281 -16.29 -17.53 -27.00
N VAL A 282 -15.53 -18.20 -27.88
CA VAL A 282 -14.83 -19.45 -27.54
C VAL A 282 -13.79 -19.20 -26.46
N CYS A 283 -13.01 -18.12 -26.53
CA CYS A 283 -12.07 -17.74 -25.47
C CYS A 283 -12.80 -17.50 -24.14
N THR A 284 -13.94 -16.81 -24.12
CA THR A 284 -14.69 -16.55 -22.87
C THR A 284 -15.27 -17.81 -22.24
N VAL A 285 -15.71 -18.79 -23.04
CA VAL A 285 -16.24 -20.07 -22.52
C VAL A 285 -15.09 -20.99 -22.08
N SER A 286 -13.96 -20.94 -22.77
CA SER A 286 -12.74 -21.70 -22.41
C SER A 286 -12.04 -21.14 -21.17
N LEU A 287 -12.35 -19.91 -20.77
CA LEU A 287 -11.87 -19.28 -19.52
C LEU A 287 -12.82 -19.49 -18.33
N GLN A 288 -13.91 -20.24 -18.47
CA GLN A 288 -14.75 -20.60 -17.32
C GLN A 288 -13.97 -21.59 -16.44
N GLY A 289 -13.24 -21.04 -15.47
CA GLY A 289 -12.33 -21.76 -14.60
C GLY A 289 -12.99 -22.95 -13.91
N CYS A 290 -12.24 -24.05 -13.83
CA CYS A 290 -12.59 -25.21 -13.03
C CYS A 290 -12.98 -24.76 -11.61
N SER A 291 -14.08 -25.30 -11.06
CA SER A 291 -14.38 -25.19 -9.64
C SER A 291 -13.39 -26.05 -8.85
N ILE A 292 -12.16 -25.56 -8.74
CA ILE A 292 -11.17 -26.14 -7.84
C ILE A 292 -11.73 -25.88 -6.44
N ALA A 293 -12.04 -26.95 -5.71
CA ALA A 293 -12.38 -26.87 -4.30
C ALA A 293 -11.13 -26.42 -3.54
N VAL A 294 -10.91 -25.11 -3.50
CA VAL A 294 -9.79 -24.49 -2.78
C VAL A 294 -10.04 -24.71 -1.29
N PRO A 295 -9.10 -25.33 -0.55
CA PRO A 295 -9.23 -25.50 0.90
C PRO A 295 -9.34 -24.13 1.57
N SER A 296 -10.46 -23.86 2.23
CA SER A 296 -10.66 -22.64 3.01
C SER A 296 -10.07 -22.80 4.42
N HIS A 297 -9.35 -21.80 4.93
CA HIS A 297 -8.86 -21.77 6.30
C HIS A 297 -9.53 -20.66 7.12
N LYS A 298 -9.67 -20.86 8.44
CA LYS A 298 -10.34 -19.90 9.36
C LYS A 298 -9.47 -18.71 9.77
N LYS A 299 -8.16 -18.79 9.52
CA LYS A 299 -7.16 -17.79 9.89
C LYS A 299 -6.30 -17.50 8.67
N PRO A 300 -6.05 -16.26 8.26
CA PRO A 300 -5.15 -15.95 7.16
C PRO A 300 -3.80 -16.68 7.33
N ASN A 301 -3.29 -17.28 6.27
CA ASN A 301 -1.98 -17.92 6.19
C ASN A 301 -0.87 -17.00 6.68
N TRP A 302 -0.94 -15.69 6.39
CA TRP A 302 0.05 -14.74 6.90
C TRP A 302 0.04 -14.64 8.43
N ARG A 303 -1.12 -14.81 9.09
CA ARG A 303 -1.22 -14.90 10.55
C ARG A 303 -0.88 -16.28 11.10
N ALA A 304 -0.89 -17.31 10.26
CA ALA A 304 -0.48 -18.66 10.65
C ALA A 304 1.06 -18.78 10.68
N LYS A 305 1.78 -17.94 9.94
CA LYS A 305 3.23 -17.84 10.03
C LYS A 305 3.62 -17.11 11.31
N SER A 306 4.71 -17.56 11.94
CA SER A 306 5.32 -16.83 13.05
C SER A 306 5.74 -15.45 12.55
N ASP A 307 5.51 -14.42 13.35
CA ASP A 307 5.96 -13.06 13.08
C ASP A 307 7.44 -13.09 12.65
N TYR A 308 7.79 -12.37 11.58
CA TYR A 308 9.16 -12.27 11.11
C TYR A 308 10.07 -11.76 12.23
N LEU A 309 9.59 -10.78 13.00
CA LEU A 309 10.30 -10.22 14.14
C LEU A 309 10.55 -11.25 15.23
N VAL A 310 9.58 -12.13 15.51
CA VAL A 310 9.72 -13.25 16.47
C VAL A 310 10.54 -14.40 15.88
N LYS A 311 10.49 -14.65 14.57
CA LYS A 311 11.23 -15.73 13.93
C LYS A 311 12.72 -15.44 13.84
N TYR A 312 13.06 -14.17 13.64
CA TYR A 312 14.43 -13.69 13.44
C TYR A 312 14.93 -12.84 14.61
N GLU A 313 14.25 -12.91 15.75
CA GLU A 313 14.73 -12.31 16.98
C GLU A 313 16.12 -12.86 17.33
N TYR A 314 16.99 -11.96 17.77
CA TYR A 314 18.34 -12.34 18.19
C TYR A 314 18.27 -12.87 19.62
N VAL A 315 18.54 -14.17 19.77
CA VAL A 315 18.72 -14.83 21.07
C VAL A 315 20.22 -14.88 21.37
N PRO A 316 20.71 -14.22 22.44
CA PRO A 316 22.11 -14.31 22.80
C PRO A 316 22.53 -15.76 23.07
N PRO A 317 23.76 -16.18 22.68
CA PRO A 317 24.25 -17.53 22.95
C PRO A 317 24.13 -17.89 24.43
N GLY A 318 23.47 -19.02 24.72
CA GLY A 318 23.28 -19.52 26.07
C GLY A 318 22.09 -18.91 26.84
N GLN A 319 21.33 -17.99 26.24
CA GLN A 319 20.10 -17.45 26.82
C GLN A 319 18.86 -18.18 26.28
N LEU A 320 17.71 -17.97 26.94
CA LEU A 320 16.44 -18.53 26.54
C LEU A 320 15.78 -17.66 25.47
N ALA A 321 14.83 -18.22 24.71
CA ALA A 321 14.03 -17.45 23.75
C ALA A 321 13.24 -16.29 24.41
N THR A 322 13.01 -16.34 25.72
CA THR A 322 12.40 -15.24 26.48
C THR A 322 13.29 -14.00 26.57
N ASP A 323 14.60 -14.16 26.36
CA ASP A 323 15.60 -13.07 26.39
C ASP A 323 15.93 -12.56 24.98
N ALA A 324 15.12 -12.94 24.00
CA ALA A 324 15.30 -12.52 22.63
C ALA A 324 15.13 -11.00 22.48
N SER A 325 15.94 -10.40 21.60
CA SER A 325 15.86 -8.99 21.25
C SER A 325 15.75 -8.84 19.74
N LEU A 326 14.88 -7.94 19.30
CA LEU A 326 14.72 -7.64 17.87
C LEU A 326 15.99 -7.04 17.25
N ASN A 327 16.77 -6.33 18.05
CA ASN A 327 17.99 -5.69 17.61
C ASN A 327 19.15 -6.10 18.52
N SER A 328 20.07 -6.90 17.96
CA SER A 328 21.32 -7.30 18.62
C SER A 328 22.17 -6.11 19.10
N CYS A 329 21.96 -4.90 18.56
CA CYS A 329 22.61 -3.66 18.99
C CYS A 329 22.00 -3.03 20.25
N ASN A 330 20.73 -3.30 20.52
CA ASN A 330 20.07 -2.83 21.74
C ASN A 330 20.24 -3.81 22.91
N ALA A 331 20.60 -5.06 22.63
CA ALA A 331 20.94 -6.02 23.65
C ALA A 331 22.29 -5.66 24.29
N LYS A 332 22.40 -5.77 25.62
CA LYS A 332 23.69 -5.71 26.33
C LYS A 332 24.46 -7.01 26.07
N VAL A 333 24.92 -7.21 24.84
CA VAL A 333 25.64 -8.42 24.43
C VAL A 333 27.08 -8.32 24.91
N ALA A 334 27.60 -9.40 25.50
CA ALA A 334 28.95 -9.45 26.09
C ALA A 334 30.10 -9.34 25.07
N SER A 335 29.82 -9.40 23.76
CA SER A 335 30.82 -9.40 22.69
C SER A 335 30.27 -8.71 21.44
N GLY A 336 31.04 -7.78 20.87
CA GLY A 336 30.73 -7.11 19.59
C GLY A 336 30.68 -8.07 18.40
N VAL A 337 31.28 -9.26 18.50
CA VAL A 337 31.25 -10.28 17.43
C VAL A 337 29.87 -10.92 17.29
N LEU A 338 29.00 -10.76 18.29
CA LEU A 338 27.65 -11.29 18.25
C LEU A 338 26.62 -10.26 17.76
N GLN A 339 27.04 -9.01 17.62
CA GLN A 339 26.23 -7.95 17.04
C GLN A 339 26.08 -8.16 15.52
N CYS A 340 24.91 -7.84 14.98
CA CYS A 340 24.60 -8.01 13.56
C CYS A 340 24.90 -9.43 13.03
N SER A 341 24.71 -10.45 13.89
CA SER A 341 25.06 -11.85 13.60
C SER A 341 26.53 -12.06 13.18
N GLY A 342 27.44 -11.23 13.69
CA GLY A 342 28.88 -11.25 13.40
C GLY A 342 29.26 -10.74 12.01
N ARG A 343 28.35 -10.06 11.32
CA ARG A 343 28.55 -9.52 9.98
C ARG A 343 28.67 -7.99 9.93
N GLY A 344 28.69 -7.33 11.09
CA GLY A 344 28.74 -5.87 11.15
C GLY A 344 29.06 -5.35 12.53
N GLU A 345 29.12 -4.04 12.63
CA GLU A 345 29.28 -3.30 13.89
C GLU A 345 28.02 -2.47 14.18
N CYS A 346 27.64 -2.40 15.44
CA CYS A 346 26.58 -1.51 15.87
C CYS A 346 27.11 -0.08 15.92
N ILE A 347 26.73 0.73 14.95
CA ILE A 347 26.98 2.17 14.99
C ILE A 347 25.93 2.84 15.89
N PRO A 348 26.35 3.68 16.86
CA PRO A 348 25.42 4.60 17.49
C PRO A 348 24.90 5.53 16.39
N PHE A 349 23.58 5.65 16.29
CA PHE A 349 22.95 6.63 15.41
C PHE A 349 23.01 8.03 16.05
#